data_AF-A0A538PVT6-F1
#
_entry.id   AF-A0A538PVT6-F1
#
_cell.length_a   1.000
_cell.length_b   1.000
_cell.length_c   1.000
_cell.angle_alpha   90.00
_cell.angle_beta   90.00
_cell.angle_gamma   90.00
#
_symmetry.space_group_name_H-M   'P 1'
#
loop_
_entity.id
_entity.type
_entity.pdbx_description
1 polymer ?
#
loop_
_entity_poly.entity_id
_entity_poly.type
_entity_poly.pdbx_seq_one_letter_code
_entity_poly.pdbx_strand_id
1 'polypeptide(L)'
;MSAPRRAARSVPLRAARLARSRPSQAGRVVDGPHPVPPCPSPVLGRGFPAALRDALAELVAEAVPAPLAADARALCAASELCWADLGARAAGELSGGFAVHAALWDRIAPLGLARLALALAEALAPVVAAAVAQRAAAAGSAPRYARTSPQESR
;
A
#
# COMPACT_ATOMS: atom_id res chain seq x y z
N MET A 1 -46.30 -1.97 35.59
CA MET A 1 -45.16 -1.16 35.12
C MET A 1 -44.14 -2.09 34.49
N SER A 2 -44.12 -2.19 33.16
CA SER A 2 -43.24 -3.10 32.41
C SER A 2 -42.43 -2.31 31.41
N ALA A 3 -41.11 -2.39 31.50
CA ALA A 3 -40.16 -1.71 30.63
C ALA A 3 -40.11 -2.36 29.23
N PRO A 4 -39.87 -1.60 28.15
CA PRO A 4 -39.75 -2.15 26.81
C PRO A 4 -38.36 -2.79 26.60
N ARG A 5 -38.35 -4.06 26.19
CA ARG A 5 -37.15 -4.76 25.70
C ARG A 5 -36.68 -4.10 24.41
N ARG A 6 -35.49 -3.49 24.43
CA ARG A 6 -34.79 -3.05 23.22
C ARG A 6 -34.45 -4.28 22.37
N ALA A 7 -35.00 -4.32 21.16
CA ALA A 7 -34.57 -5.24 20.11
C ALA A 7 -33.09 -4.98 19.80
N ALA A 8 -32.25 -5.97 20.10
CA ALA A 8 -30.89 -6.01 19.60
C ALA A 8 -30.96 -6.08 18.08
N ARG A 9 -30.66 -4.97 17.40
CA ARG A 9 -30.42 -4.96 15.97
C ARG A 9 -29.19 -5.82 15.70
N SER A 10 -29.42 -7.05 15.28
CA SER A 10 -28.39 -7.92 14.72
C SER A 10 -27.86 -7.27 13.44
N VAL A 11 -26.72 -6.60 13.56
CA VAL A 11 -25.89 -6.24 12.40
C VAL A 11 -25.37 -7.56 11.83
N PRO A 12 -25.67 -7.93 10.58
CA PRO A 12 -25.11 -9.14 10.02
C PRO A 12 -23.61 -8.94 9.84
N LEU A 13 -22.82 -9.54 10.73
CA LEU A 13 -21.41 -9.85 10.53
C LEU A 13 -21.31 -10.77 9.31
N ARG A 14 -21.26 -10.20 8.10
CA ARG A 14 -20.68 -10.88 6.94
C ARG A 14 -19.16 -10.93 7.16
N ALA A 15 -18.75 -11.78 8.09
CA ALA A 15 -17.37 -12.14 8.29
C ALA A 15 -16.83 -12.77 7.00
N ALA A 16 -15.75 -12.18 6.50
CA ALA A 16 -15.03 -12.61 5.32
C ALA A 16 -14.66 -14.09 5.43
N ARG A 17 -15.29 -14.91 4.58
CA ARG A 17 -14.88 -16.29 4.35
C ARG A 17 -13.67 -16.25 3.41
N LEU A 18 -12.47 -16.04 3.96
CA LEU A 18 -11.22 -16.22 3.23
C LEU A 18 -11.14 -17.67 2.75
N ALA A 19 -11.21 -17.86 1.44
CA ALA A 19 -11.23 -19.17 0.81
C ALA A 19 -9.86 -19.85 0.97
N ARG A 20 -9.83 -20.97 1.70
CA ARG A 20 -8.71 -21.90 1.64
C ARG A 20 -8.80 -22.61 0.29
N SER A 21 -7.77 -22.49 -0.54
CA SER A 21 -7.64 -23.28 -1.76
C SER A 21 -7.74 -24.76 -1.38
N ARG A 22 -8.67 -25.51 -1.99
CA ARG A 22 -8.79 -26.96 -1.76
C ARG A 22 -8.03 -27.66 -2.90
N PRO A 23 -6.82 -28.20 -2.66
CA PRO A 23 -6.17 -29.04 -3.65
C PRO A 23 -6.96 -30.34 -3.81
N SER A 24 -7.13 -30.81 -5.05
CA SER A 24 -7.57 -32.20 -5.31
C SER A 24 -6.52 -33.19 -4.81
N GLN A 25 -6.89 -34.46 -4.70
CA GLN A 25 -5.94 -35.56 -4.44
C GLN A 25 -4.77 -35.61 -5.45
N ALA A 26 -4.92 -34.97 -6.63
CA ALA A 26 -3.88 -34.86 -7.65
C ALA A 26 -3.12 -33.51 -7.62
N GLY A 27 -3.25 -32.71 -6.57
CA GLY A 27 -2.58 -31.41 -6.43
C GLY A 27 -3.11 -30.30 -7.35
N ARG A 28 -4.13 -30.57 -8.16
CA ARG A 28 -4.80 -29.54 -8.98
C ARG A 28 -5.75 -28.71 -8.13
N VAL A 29 -5.65 -27.39 -8.25
CA VAL A 29 -6.59 -26.42 -7.67
C VAL A 29 -7.96 -26.67 -8.29
N VAL A 30 -8.92 -27.14 -7.48
CA VAL A 30 -10.27 -27.51 -7.95
C VAL A 30 -11.16 -26.28 -8.08
N ASP A 31 -10.95 -25.29 -7.22
CA ASP A 31 -11.61 -23.99 -7.23
C ASP A 31 -10.54 -22.91 -7.04
N GLY A 32 -10.52 -21.95 -7.97
CA GLY A 32 -9.71 -20.74 -7.85
C GLY A 32 -10.25 -19.79 -6.78
N PRO A 33 -9.45 -18.82 -6.33
CA PRO A 33 -9.96 -17.76 -5.46
C PRO A 33 -11.16 -17.09 -6.14
N HIS A 34 -12.24 -16.87 -5.38
CA HIS A 34 -13.39 -16.12 -5.87
C HIS A 34 -12.93 -14.75 -6.39
N PRO A 35 -13.54 -14.25 -7.49
CA PRO A 35 -13.18 -12.94 -8.03
C PRO A 35 -13.32 -11.88 -6.93
N VAL A 36 -12.32 -11.03 -6.80
CA VAL A 36 -12.36 -9.90 -5.87
C VAL A 36 -13.55 -9.02 -6.29
N PRO A 37 -14.49 -8.72 -5.37
CA PRO A 37 -15.61 -7.86 -5.69
C PRO A 37 -15.11 -6.50 -6.18
N PRO A 38 -15.68 -5.94 -7.26
CA PRO A 38 -15.27 -4.63 -7.75
C PRO A 38 -15.52 -3.57 -6.67
N CYS A 39 -14.62 -2.58 -6.59
CA CYS A 39 -14.74 -1.44 -5.67
C CYS A 39 -15.29 -0.20 -6.40
N PRO A 40 -16.60 0.09 -6.34
CA PRO A 40 -17.18 1.28 -6.96
C PRO A 40 -16.92 2.51 -6.08
N SER A 41 -15.73 3.07 -6.15
CA SER A 41 -15.33 4.24 -5.37
C SER A 41 -15.07 5.45 -6.27
N PRO A 42 -15.52 6.67 -5.90
CA PRO A 42 -15.39 7.87 -6.74
C PRO A 42 -13.93 8.32 -6.94
N VAL A 43 -13.02 7.83 -6.08
CA VAL A 43 -11.60 8.19 -6.12
C VAL A 43 -10.76 7.22 -6.94
N LEU A 44 -11.32 6.11 -7.42
CA LEU A 44 -10.58 5.09 -8.15
C LEU A 44 -9.86 5.68 -9.37
N GLY A 45 -8.58 5.33 -9.52
CA GLY A 45 -7.69 5.84 -10.57
C GLY A 45 -7.17 7.26 -10.35
N ARG A 46 -7.64 7.98 -9.32
CA ARG A 46 -7.18 9.34 -9.05
C ARG A 46 -5.88 9.33 -8.26
N GLY A 47 -4.98 10.25 -8.62
CA GLY A 47 -3.81 10.56 -7.82
C GLY A 47 -4.18 11.25 -6.51
N PHE A 48 -3.30 11.14 -5.53
CA PHE A 48 -3.45 11.89 -4.28
C PHE A 48 -3.23 13.39 -4.56
N PRO A 49 -4.04 14.29 -3.97
CA PRO A 49 -3.80 15.73 -4.03
C PRO A 49 -2.38 16.06 -3.54
N ALA A 50 -1.71 17.04 -4.16
CA ALA A 50 -0.32 17.39 -3.84
C ALA A 50 -0.10 17.64 -2.34
N ALA A 51 -0.95 18.47 -1.72
CA ALA A 51 -0.88 18.76 -0.28
C ALA A 51 -0.99 17.51 0.61
N LEU A 52 -1.77 16.49 0.19
CA LEU A 52 -1.86 15.23 0.92
C LEU A 52 -0.58 14.41 0.77
N ARG A 53 0.01 14.38 -0.43
CA ARG A 53 1.28 13.68 -0.66
C ARG A 53 2.41 14.29 0.17
N ASP A 54 2.48 15.62 0.21
CA ASP A 54 3.52 16.34 0.95
C ASP A 54 3.38 16.07 2.44
N ALA A 55 2.16 16.15 2.98
CA ALA A 55 1.89 15.78 4.37
C ALA A 55 2.22 14.31 4.68
N LEU A 56 1.93 13.39 3.76
CA LEU A 56 2.28 11.98 3.91
C LEU A 56 3.79 11.73 3.86
N ALA A 57 4.54 12.46 3.03
CA ALA A 57 5.98 12.34 2.97
C ALA A 57 6.62 12.72 4.32
N GLU A 58 6.13 13.78 4.96
CA GLU A 58 6.57 14.17 6.31
C GLU A 58 6.18 13.14 7.37
N LEU A 59 4.91 12.74 7.43
CA LEU A 59 4.43 11.77 8.42
C LEU A 59 5.12 10.41 8.28
N VAL A 60 5.38 9.95 7.06
CA VAL A 60 6.13 8.72 6.82
C VAL A 60 7.58 8.88 7.27
N ALA A 61 8.22 10.02 7.01
CA ALA A 61 9.59 10.26 7.44
C ALA A 61 9.72 10.30 8.98
N GLU A 62 8.71 10.81 9.69
CA GLU A 62 8.65 10.76 11.16
C GLU A 62 8.49 9.33 11.70
N ALA A 63 7.73 8.48 10.99
CA ALA A 63 7.48 7.11 11.39
C ALA A 63 8.62 6.13 11.03
N VAL A 64 9.48 6.50 10.08
CA VAL A 64 10.60 5.67 9.63
C VAL A 64 11.85 5.95 10.49
N PRO A 65 12.50 4.92 11.05
CA PRO A 65 13.69 5.12 11.87
C PRO A 65 14.86 5.70 11.07
N ALA A 66 15.67 6.53 11.73
CA ALA A 66 16.95 6.97 11.21
C ALA A 66 17.87 5.75 10.93
N PRO A 67 18.72 5.78 9.88
CA PRO A 67 19.00 6.92 8.99
C PRO A 67 18.04 7.04 7.78
N LEU A 68 17.03 6.19 7.65
CA LEU A 68 16.24 6.03 6.43
C LEU A 68 15.20 7.14 6.20
N ALA A 69 14.96 8.01 7.19
CA ALA A 69 13.90 9.02 7.15
C ALA A 69 14.01 10.00 5.97
N ALA A 70 15.21 10.47 5.64
CA ALA A 70 15.41 11.40 4.52
C ALA A 70 15.13 10.73 3.16
N ASP A 71 15.60 9.51 2.98
CA ASP A 71 15.36 8.72 1.78
C ASP A 71 13.88 8.33 1.65
N ALA A 72 13.22 8.02 2.77
CA ALA A 72 11.79 7.74 2.81
C ALA A 72 10.96 8.96 2.39
N ARG A 73 11.30 10.16 2.88
CA ARG A 73 10.68 11.43 2.46
C ARG A 73 10.82 11.64 0.96
N ALA A 74 12.06 11.53 0.45
CA ALA A 74 12.35 11.70 -0.98
C ALA A 74 11.63 10.67 -1.85
N LEU A 75 11.56 9.41 -1.39
CA LEU A 75 10.86 8.34 -2.08
C LEU A 75 9.35 8.62 -2.18
N CYS A 76 8.71 9.02 -1.07
CA CYS A 76 7.30 9.37 -1.06
C CYS A 76 7.00 10.56 -1.98
N ALA A 77 7.84 11.60 -1.97
CA ALA A 77 7.67 12.77 -2.81
C ALA A 77 7.80 12.48 -4.32
N ALA A 78 8.71 11.57 -4.69
CA ALA A 78 8.96 11.20 -6.08
C ALA A 78 8.03 10.09 -6.62
N SER A 79 7.30 9.39 -5.74
CA SER A 79 6.47 8.26 -6.13
C SER A 79 5.05 8.68 -6.48
N GLU A 80 4.50 8.10 -7.55
CA GLU A 80 3.06 8.23 -7.81
C GLU A 80 2.26 7.49 -6.73
N LEU A 81 1.43 8.25 -6.01
CA LEU A 81 0.46 7.77 -5.02
C LEU A 81 -0.93 7.89 -5.62
N CYS A 82 -1.61 6.75 -5.78
CA CYS A 82 -2.93 6.70 -6.39
C CYS A 82 -3.91 5.80 -5.63
N TRP A 83 -5.19 6.10 -5.77
CA TRP A 83 -6.27 5.22 -5.34
C TRP A 83 -6.51 4.14 -6.40
N ALA A 84 -6.48 2.88 -5.98
CA ALA A 84 -6.67 1.74 -6.87
C ALA A 84 -7.67 0.74 -6.32
N ASP A 85 -8.26 -0.05 -7.22
CA ASP A 85 -8.76 -1.37 -6.87
C ASP A 85 -7.57 -2.33 -6.90
N LEU A 86 -7.15 -2.83 -5.73
CA LEU A 86 -5.97 -3.67 -5.64
C LEU A 86 -6.17 -5.04 -6.30
N GLY A 87 -7.42 -5.52 -6.41
CA GLY A 87 -7.74 -6.75 -7.14
C GLY A 87 -7.55 -6.58 -8.65
N ALA A 88 -8.05 -5.47 -9.20
CA ALA A 88 -7.84 -5.14 -10.61
C ALA A 88 -6.37 -4.83 -10.93
N ARG A 89 -5.67 -4.13 -10.01
CA ARG A 89 -4.25 -3.82 -10.18
C ARG A 89 -3.36 -5.06 -10.15
N ALA A 90 -3.64 -6.01 -9.25
CA ALA A 90 -2.93 -7.29 -9.18
C ALA A 90 -3.14 -8.12 -10.46
N ALA A 91 -4.33 -8.07 -11.05
CA ALA A 91 -4.63 -8.75 -12.31
C ALA A 91 -3.97 -8.09 -13.55
N GLY A 92 -3.69 -6.79 -13.50
CA GLY A 92 -3.11 -6.02 -14.62
C GLY A 92 -1.59 -5.83 -14.59
N GLU A 93 -0.88 -6.43 -13.62
CA GLU A 93 0.59 -6.36 -13.47
C GLU A 93 1.18 -4.93 -13.56
N LEU A 94 0.44 -3.91 -13.08
CA LEU A 94 0.88 -2.51 -13.19
C LEU A 94 2.04 -2.22 -12.23
N SER A 95 3.24 -2.10 -12.81
CA SER A 95 4.50 -1.83 -12.09
C SER A 95 4.71 -0.34 -11.83
N GLY A 96 5.08 0.01 -10.59
CA GLY A 96 5.57 1.35 -10.22
C GLY A 96 4.63 2.14 -9.30
N GLY A 97 5.23 2.95 -8.42
CA GLY A 97 4.52 3.80 -7.44
C GLY A 97 3.89 3.02 -6.28
N PHE A 98 3.13 3.73 -5.44
CA PHE A 98 2.37 3.18 -4.33
C PHE A 98 0.87 3.25 -4.65
N ALA A 99 0.17 2.13 -4.50
CA ALA A 99 -1.27 2.05 -4.64
C ALA A 99 -1.94 1.88 -3.29
N VAL A 100 -2.98 2.67 -3.04
CA VAL A 100 -3.82 2.56 -1.86
C VAL A 100 -5.20 2.09 -2.28
N HIS A 101 -5.73 1.08 -1.58
CA HIS A 101 -7.05 0.56 -1.93
C HIS A 101 -8.13 1.63 -1.74
N ALA A 102 -8.93 1.90 -2.76
CA ALA A 102 -9.97 2.93 -2.75
C ALA A 102 -11.01 2.75 -1.63
N ALA A 103 -11.29 1.52 -1.17
CA ALA A 103 -12.17 1.25 -0.04
C ALA A 103 -11.73 1.91 1.29
N LEU A 104 -10.45 2.29 1.43
CA LEU A 104 -9.99 3.07 2.60
C LEU A 104 -10.57 4.47 2.63
N TRP A 105 -10.75 5.10 1.45
CA TRP A 105 -11.42 6.39 1.33
C TRP A 105 -12.83 6.31 1.89
N ASP A 106 -13.63 5.36 1.40
CA ASP A 106 -15.05 5.24 1.78
C ASP A 106 -15.26 4.92 3.27
N ARG A 107 -14.28 4.27 3.91
CA ARG A 107 -14.36 3.88 5.34
C ARG A 107 -13.79 4.92 6.29
N ILE A 108 -12.72 5.62 5.90
CA ILE A 108 -11.94 6.46 6.83
C ILE A 108 -12.15 7.94 6.54
N ALA A 109 -12.35 8.36 5.29
CA ALA A 109 -12.59 9.77 4.97
C ALA A 109 -13.80 10.37 5.72
N PRO A 110 -14.93 9.64 5.94
CA PRO A 110 -16.04 10.14 6.75
C PRO A 110 -15.68 10.41 8.22
N LEU A 111 -14.59 9.83 8.73
CA LEU A 111 -14.08 10.04 10.08
C LEU A 111 -13.15 11.27 10.18
N GLY A 112 -12.88 11.94 9.05
CA GLY A 112 -12.05 13.13 8.95
C GLY A 112 -10.73 12.90 8.20
N LEU A 113 -10.33 13.91 7.43
CA LEU A 113 -9.13 13.84 6.57
C LEU A 113 -7.83 13.67 7.35
N ALA A 114 -7.73 14.24 8.56
CA ALA A 114 -6.56 14.05 9.42
C ALA A 114 -6.39 12.58 9.84
N ARG A 115 -7.51 11.88 10.12
CA ARG A 115 -7.50 10.47 10.51
C ARG A 115 -7.16 9.58 9.32
N LEU A 116 -7.62 9.94 8.12
CA LEU A 116 -7.21 9.30 6.88
C LEU A 116 -5.70 9.46 6.65
N ALA A 117 -5.16 10.68 6.78
CA ALA A 117 -3.73 10.94 6.58
C ALA A 117 -2.86 10.13 7.55
N LEU A 118 -3.22 10.08 8.83
CA LEU A 118 -2.48 9.29 9.82
C LEU A 118 -2.50 7.79 9.49
N ALA A 119 -3.69 7.23 9.19
CA ALA A 119 -3.82 5.82 8.85
C ALA A 119 -3.02 5.45 7.60
N LEU A 120 -2.96 6.36 6.62
CA LEU A 120 -2.15 6.18 5.42
C LEU A 120 -0.65 6.22 5.74
N ALA A 121 -0.20 7.16 6.58
CA ALA A 121 1.20 7.26 6.97
C ALA A 121 1.69 6.01 7.72
N GLU A 122 0.91 5.54 8.70
CA GLU A 122 1.20 4.32 9.46
C GLU A 122 1.29 3.09 8.55
N ALA A 123 0.40 2.98 7.56
CA ALA A 123 0.41 1.86 6.62
C ALA A 123 1.57 1.95 5.61
N LEU A 124 1.92 3.16 5.15
CA LEU A 124 2.97 3.38 4.15
C LEU A 124 4.37 3.26 4.74
N ALA A 125 4.60 3.68 5.99
CA ALA A 125 5.91 3.70 6.62
C ALA A 125 6.72 2.39 6.48
N PRO A 126 6.19 1.19 6.84
CA PRO A 126 6.95 -0.05 6.69
C PRO A 126 7.21 -0.42 5.22
N VAL A 127 6.29 -0.11 4.30
CA VAL A 127 6.43 -0.41 2.87
C VAL A 127 7.51 0.48 2.23
N VAL A 128 7.49 1.77 2.56
CA VAL A 128 8.46 2.76 2.11
C VAL A 128 9.85 2.43 2.66
N ALA A 129 9.96 2.12 3.96
CA ALA A 129 11.23 1.70 4.56
C ALA A 129 11.82 0.45 3.87
N ALA A 130 10.99 -0.56 3.59
CA ALA A 130 11.43 -1.75 2.86
C ALA A 130 11.89 -1.41 1.43
N ALA A 131 11.18 -0.53 0.73
CA ALA A 131 11.55 -0.09 -0.62
C ALA A 131 12.88 0.69 -0.64
N VAL A 132 13.10 1.58 0.34
CA VAL A 132 14.38 2.29 0.51
C VAL A 132 15.51 1.31 0.77
N ALA A 133 15.33 0.36 1.71
CA ALA A 133 16.35 -0.64 2.04
C ALA A 133 16.71 -1.50 0.82
N GLN A 134 15.72 -1.92 0.02
CA GLN A 134 15.94 -2.68 -1.22
C GLN A 134 16.73 -1.87 -2.25
N ARG A 135 16.42 -0.58 -2.43
CA ARG A 135 17.17 0.30 -3.35
C ARG A 135 18.61 0.49 -2.90
N ALA A 136 18.85 0.68 -1.60
CA ALA A 136 20.19 0.79 -1.04
C ALA A 136 21.00 -0.50 -1.26
N ALA A 137 20.41 -1.67 -1.04
CA ALA A 137 21.04 -2.97 -1.29
C ALA A 137 21.38 -3.20 -2.78
N ALA A 138 20.47 -2.81 -3.68
CA ALA A 138 20.71 -2.89 -5.12
C ALA A 138 21.84 -1.96 -5.57
N ALA A 139 21.90 -0.72 -5.06
CA ALA A 139 22.99 0.22 -5.34
C ALA A 139 24.35 -0.27 -4.81
N GLY A 140 24.36 -0.93 -3.65
CA GLY A 140 25.56 -1.57 -3.09
C GLY A 140 26.03 -2.82 -3.82
N SER A 141 25.14 -3.46 -4.59
CA SER A 141 25.41 -4.69 -5.36
C SER A 141 25.82 -4.44 -6.82
N ALA A 142 25.86 -3.17 -7.26
CA ALA A 142 26.33 -2.84 -8.61
C ALA A 142 27.82 -3.21 -8.78
N PRO A 143 28.20 -3.92 -9.87
CA PRO A 143 29.57 -4.39 -10.05
C PRO A 143 30.55 -3.21 -10.14
N ARG A 144 31.57 -3.20 -9.27
CA ARG A 144 32.69 -2.23 -9.24
C ARG A 144 33.66 -2.35 -10.44
N TYR A 145 33.23 -2.87 -11.58
CA TYR A 145 34.08 -3.05 -12.76
C TYR A 145 33.98 -1.86 -13.71
N ALA A 146 34.41 -0.68 -13.26
CA ALA A 146 34.73 0.47 -14.14
C ALA A 146 35.56 1.53 -13.40
N ARG A 147 36.63 1.13 -12.71
CA ARG A 147 37.77 2.02 -12.49
C ARG A 147 38.90 1.54 -13.39
N THR A 148 38.74 1.72 -14.69
CA THR A 148 39.88 1.71 -15.60
C THR A 148 40.72 2.95 -15.28
N SER A 149 41.87 2.70 -14.67
CA SER A 149 42.97 3.64 -14.51
C SER A 149 43.25 4.35 -15.83
N PRO A 150 43.47 5.67 -15.86
CA PRO A 150 44.21 6.27 -16.95
C PRO A 150 45.64 5.74 -16.84
N GLN A 151 46.00 4.85 -17.75
CA GLN A 151 47.36 4.38 -17.94
C GLN A 151 48.21 5.59 -18.38
N GLU A 152 49.07 6.07 -17.50
CA GLU A 152 50.12 7.04 -17.83
C GLU A 152 50.90 6.50 -19.03
N SER A 153 50.78 7.19 -20.16
CA SER A 153 51.63 6.98 -21.34
C SER A 153 52.35 8.28 -21.62
N ARG A 154 53.63 8.24 -21.22
CA ARG A 154 54.81 9.01 -21.64
C ARG A 154 54.61 10.19 -22.58
#